data_AF-A0A532TU37-F1
#
_entry.id   AF-A0A532TU37-F1
#
_cell.length_a   1.000
_cell.length_b   1.000
_cell.length_c   1.000
_cell.angle_alpha   90.00
_cell.angle_beta   90.00
_cell.angle_gamma   90.00
#
_symmetry.space_group_name_H-M   'P 1'
#
loop_
_entity.id
_entity.type
_entity.pdbx_description
1 polymer ?
#
loop_
_entity_poly.entity_id
_entity_poly.type
_entity_poly.pdbx_seq_one_letter_code
_entity_poly.pdbx_strand_id
1 'polypeptide(L)'
;MHTSCIRGRPKLVGKGLYRRVFKVKNLVLKIQRDRSKGIKELQKRAAAIDSHQRKIRRELTFLPEYYGTVLAEVRDGGALSPVIITFHEYVGPLPIYSIGTLKAIFGLIGKASEKGYMLDIKPSNFGRKGKRVLYLDEYGIGKGPLPPDLLEDINKFVKFALRKLTIKRAG
;
A
#
# COMPACT_ATOMS: atom_id res chain seq x y z
N MET A 1 -21.58 6.15 -3.13
CA MET A 1 -21.12 5.93 -1.75
C MET A 1 -20.94 7.27 -1.07
N HIS A 2 -21.80 7.57 -0.10
CA HIS A 2 -21.78 8.82 0.65
C HIS A 2 -21.34 8.54 2.08
N THR A 3 -20.25 9.16 2.52
CA THR A 3 -19.76 9.15 3.91
C THR A 3 -20.16 10.47 4.53
N SER A 4 -21.07 10.47 5.51
CA SER A 4 -21.53 11.69 6.20
C SER A 4 -20.39 12.44 6.91
N CYS A 5 -19.33 11.73 7.29
CA CYS A 5 -18.19 12.28 8.05
C CYS A 5 -17.02 12.80 7.21
N ILE A 6 -17.04 12.71 5.86
CA ILE A 6 -15.91 13.13 5.02
C ILE A 6 -16.34 14.24 4.07
N ARG A 7 -15.77 15.44 4.28
CA ARG A 7 -15.98 16.59 3.38
C ARG A 7 -15.13 16.43 2.11
N GLY A 8 -15.77 16.48 0.94
CA GLY A 8 -15.13 16.42 -0.37
C GLY A 8 -15.85 15.50 -1.34
N ARG A 9 -15.28 15.30 -2.54
CA ARG A 9 -15.78 14.36 -3.55
C ARG A 9 -14.81 13.16 -3.68
N PRO A 10 -15.06 12.03 -2.98
CA PRO A 10 -14.21 10.86 -3.09
C PRO A 10 -14.24 10.26 -4.50
N LYS A 11 -13.08 10.11 -5.13
CA LYS A 11 -12.91 9.41 -6.40
C LYS A 11 -12.41 7.99 -6.15
N LEU A 12 -13.11 6.97 -6.66
CA LEU A 12 -12.64 5.59 -6.58
C LEU A 12 -11.35 5.45 -7.40
N VAL A 13 -10.29 4.94 -6.76
CA VAL A 13 -8.97 4.73 -7.39
C VAL A 13 -8.46 3.30 -7.26
N GLY A 14 -9.14 2.45 -6.49
CA GLY A 14 -8.82 1.03 -6.38
C GLY A 14 -9.95 0.22 -5.76
N LYS A 15 -10.02 -1.05 -6.13
CA LYS A 15 -10.96 -2.03 -5.59
C LYS A 15 -10.18 -3.32 -5.30
N GLY A 16 -10.17 -3.74 -4.04
CA GLY A 16 -9.67 -5.03 -3.62
C GLY A 16 -10.82 -5.94 -3.18
N LEU A 17 -10.50 -7.19 -2.86
CA LEU A 17 -11.47 -8.20 -2.43
C LEU A 17 -12.27 -7.76 -1.19
N TYR A 18 -11.61 -7.07 -0.25
CA TYR A 18 -12.19 -6.69 1.05
C TYR A 18 -12.26 -5.17 1.29
N ARG A 19 -11.77 -4.35 0.35
CA ARG A 19 -11.66 -2.89 0.54
C ARG A 19 -11.86 -2.11 -0.75
N ARG A 20 -12.36 -0.89 -0.61
CA ARG A 20 -12.40 0.11 -1.68
C ARG A 20 -11.49 1.28 -1.32
N VAL A 21 -10.75 1.76 -2.30
CA VAL A 21 -9.75 2.82 -2.13
C VAL A 21 -10.23 4.07 -2.85
N PHE A 22 -10.35 5.17 -2.11
CA PHE A 22 -10.81 6.45 -2.65
C PHE A 22 -9.75 7.51 -2.44
N LYS A 23 -9.59 8.39 -3.44
CA LYS A 23 -8.80 9.62 -3.31
C LYS A 23 -9.72 10.77 -2.92
N VAL A 24 -9.30 11.55 -1.92
CA VAL A 24 -9.91 12.84 -1.57
C VAL A 24 -8.78 13.86 -1.42
N LYS A 25 -8.69 14.82 -2.34
CA LYS A 25 -7.59 15.80 -2.39
C LYS A 25 -6.22 15.10 -2.35
N ASN A 26 -5.43 15.33 -1.31
CA ASN A 26 -4.10 14.77 -1.04
C ASN A 26 -4.12 13.51 -0.14
N LEU A 27 -5.30 12.96 0.13
CA LEU A 27 -5.50 11.78 0.99
C LEU A 27 -6.02 10.57 0.20
N VAL A 28 -5.74 9.40 0.76
CA VAL A 28 -6.35 8.12 0.40
C VAL A 28 -7.16 7.61 1.58
N LEU A 29 -8.40 7.21 1.27
CA LEU A 29 -9.30 6.51 2.17
C LEU A 29 -9.33 5.05 1.75
N LYS A 30 -8.89 4.14 2.61
CA LYS A 30 -9.13 2.71 2.39
C LYS A 30 -10.29 2.30 3.28
N ILE A 31 -11.41 1.96 2.64
CA ILE A 31 -12.67 1.67 3.30
C ILE A 31 -12.88 0.17 3.28
N GLN A 32 -12.86 -0.43 4.46
CA GLN A 32 -13.11 -1.84 4.68
C GLN A 32 -14.53 -2.02 5.19
N ARG A 33 -15.30 -2.87 4.49
CA ARG A 33 -16.59 -3.31 5.00
C ARG A 33 -16.37 -4.33 6.09
N ASP A 34 -17.11 -4.19 7.16
CA ASP A 34 -17.17 -5.20 8.19
C ASP A 34 -18.54 -5.89 8.14
N ARG A 35 -18.53 -7.21 8.37
CA ARG A 35 -19.73 -8.04 8.49
C ARG A 35 -19.93 -8.51 9.94
N SER A 36 -19.09 -8.04 10.87
CA SER A 36 -19.21 -8.35 12.30
C SER A 36 -20.60 -7.96 12.82
N LYS A 37 -21.07 -8.75 13.78
CA LYS A 37 -22.44 -8.68 14.27
C LYS A 37 -22.63 -7.65 15.39
N GLY A 38 -21.61 -6.84 15.73
CA GLY A 38 -21.72 -5.86 16.81
C GLY A 38 -20.66 -4.76 16.85
N ILE A 39 -21.04 -3.62 17.43
CA ILE A 39 -20.22 -2.40 17.52
C ILE A 39 -18.91 -2.60 18.31
N LYS A 40 -18.92 -3.45 19.36
CA LYS A 40 -17.73 -3.73 20.18
C LYS A 40 -16.65 -4.48 19.39
N GLU A 41 -17.05 -5.45 18.57
CA GLU A 41 -16.12 -6.19 17.70
C GLU A 41 -15.49 -5.27 16.66
N LEU A 42 -16.32 -4.40 16.06
CA LEU A 42 -15.88 -3.40 15.11
C LEU A 42 -14.85 -2.42 15.72
N GLN A 43 -15.12 -1.94 16.94
CA GLN A 43 -14.18 -1.10 17.70
C GLN A 43 -12.86 -1.81 17.97
N LYS A 44 -12.91 -3.06 18.45
CA LYS A 44 -11.70 -3.87 18.69
C LYS A 44 -10.89 -4.05 17.42
N ARG A 45 -11.56 -4.30 16.28
CA ARG A 45 -10.90 -4.46 14.97
C ARG A 45 -10.28 -3.16 14.48
N ALA A 46 -10.98 -2.04 14.60
CA ALA A 46 -10.44 -0.73 14.24
C ALA A 46 -9.21 -0.36 15.07
N ALA A 47 -9.25 -0.62 16.38
CA ALA A 47 -8.10 -0.41 17.26
C ALA A 47 -6.91 -1.31 16.88
N ALA A 48 -7.16 -2.58 16.54
CA ALA A 48 -6.11 -3.49 16.08
C ALA A 48 -5.49 -3.04 14.75
N ILE A 49 -6.32 -2.56 13.81
CA ILE A 49 -5.85 -1.97 12.55
C ILE A 49 -4.99 -0.73 12.83
N ASP A 50 -5.46 0.22 13.64
CA ASP A 50 -4.70 1.44 13.96
C ASP A 50 -3.33 1.12 14.59
N SER A 51 -3.32 0.24 15.60
CA SER A 51 -2.09 -0.21 16.26
C SER A 51 -1.11 -0.87 15.27
N HIS A 52 -1.61 -1.77 14.42
CA HIS A 52 -0.79 -2.42 13.40
C HIS A 52 -0.22 -1.41 12.39
N GLN A 53 -1.05 -0.50 11.87
CA GLN A 53 -0.65 0.51 10.88
C GLN A 53 0.42 1.45 11.42
N ARG A 54 0.35 1.81 12.71
CA ARG A 54 1.38 2.60 13.39
C ARG A 54 2.67 1.80 13.59
N LYS A 55 2.56 0.55 14.04
CA LYS A 55 3.73 -0.31 14.27
C LYS A 55 4.52 -0.53 12.98
N ILE A 56 3.88 -0.97 11.90
CA ILE A 56 4.58 -1.33 10.66
C ILE A 56 5.30 -0.13 10.03
N ARG A 57 4.80 1.10 10.21
CA ARG A 57 5.45 2.33 9.72
C ARG A 57 6.67 2.76 10.50
N ARG A 58 6.77 2.36 11.78
CA ARG A 58 8.01 2.53 12.56
C ARG A 58 9.11 1.60 12.05
N GLU A 59 8.74 0.47 11.48
CA GLU A 59 9.67 -0.54 10.99
C GLU A 59 10.02 -0.32 9.50
N LEU A 60 9.05 0.10 8.68
CA LEU A 60 9.16 0.26 7.23
C LEU A 60 8.89 1.72 6.81
N THR A 61 9.95 2.48 6.55
CA THR A 61 9.90 3.93 6.24
C THR A 61 9.50 4.26 4.80
N PHE A 62 9.19 3.24 3.99
CA PHE A 62 8.79 3.37 2.59
C PHE A 62 7.29 3.14 2.36
N LEU A 63 6.50 3.18 3.42
CA LEU A 63 5.04 3.21 3.36
C LEU A 63 4.55 4.67 3.29
N PRO A 64 3.39 4.95 2.66
CA PRO A 64 2.73 6.24 2.75
C PRO A 64 2.43 6.61 4.21
N GLU A 65 2.45 7.90 4.53
CA GLU A 65 2.04 8.37 5.86
C GLU A 65 0.63 7.89 6.22
N TYR A 66 0.42 7.56 7.49
CA TYR A 66 -0.86 7.14 8.04
C TYR A 66 -1.33 8.12 9.08
N TYR A 67 -2.56 8.60 8.89
CA TYR A 67 -3.13 9.65 9.72
C TYR A 67 -4.07 9.12 10.79
N GLY A 68 -4.66 7.94 10.59
CA GLY A 68 -5.54 7.33 11.59
C GLY A 68 -6.62 6.44 11.02
N THR A 69 -7.39 5.86 11.93
CA THR A 69 -8.56 5.02 11.65
C THR A 69 -9.80 5.68 12.24
N VAL A 70 -10.90 5.62 11.50
CA VAL A 70 -12.22 6.07 11.94
C VAL A 70 -13.24 4.97 11.69
N LEU A 71 -14.16 4.83 12.64
CA LEU A 71 -15.40 4.08 12.44
C LEU A 71 -16.46 5.03 11.87
N ALA A 72 -17.10 4.61 10.79
CA ALA A 72 -18.13 5.39 10.15
C ALA A 72 -19.23 4.50 9.60
N GLU A 73 -20.34 5.10 9.24
CA GLU A 73 -21.36 4.47 8.42
C GLU A 73 -21.29 5.02 7.00
N VAL A 74 -21.46 4.13 6.03
CA VAL A 74 -21.54 4.51 4.61
C VAL A 74 -22.90 4.11 4.07
N ARG A 75 -23.47 5.01 3.26
CA ARG A 75 -24.65 4.67 2.47
C ARG A 75 -24.23 4.13 1.11
N ASP A 76 -24.67 2.91 0.80
CA ASP A 76 -24.49 2.27 -0.50
C ASP A 76 -25.79 1.58 -0.92
N GLY A 77 -26.36 1.95 -2.07
CA GLY A 77 -27.63 1.37 -2.54
C GLY A 77 -28.81 1.57 -1.58
N GLY A 78 -28.83 2.66 -0.80
CA GLY A 78 -29.90 2.95 0.17
C GLY A 78 -29.66 2.41 1.58
N ALA A 79 -28.89 1.32 1.73
CA ALA A 79 -28.56 0.72 3.02
C ALA A 79 -27.38 1.44 3.71
N LEU A 80 -27.46 1.58 5.03
CA LEU A 80 -26.33 1.98 5.88
C LEU A 80 -25.54 0.74 6.28
N SER A 81 -24.22 0.84 6.23
CA SER A 81 -23.34 -0.23 6.70
C SER A 81 -22.17 0.36 7.48
N PRO A 82 -21.82 -0.23 8.64
CA PRO A 82 -20.62 0.17 9.36
C PRO A 82 -19.37 -0.18 8.55
N VAL A 83 -18.40 0.71 8.60
CA VAL A 83 -17.11 0.55 7.93
C VAL A 83 -15.97 1.03 8.81
N ILE A 84 -14.80 0.46 8.55
CA ILE A 84 -13.53 0.95 9.06
C ILE A 84 -12.87 1.74 7.93
N ILE A 85 -12.55 3.01 8.19
CA ILE A 85 -11.88 3.89 7.25
C ILE A 85 -10.48 4.18 7.78
N THR A 86 -9.46 3.87 6.98
CA THR A 86 -8.08 4.29 7.28
C THR A 86 -7.68 5.42 6.35
N PHE A 87 -7.00 6.42 6.92
CA PHE A 87 -6.57 7.63 6.23
C PHE A 87 -5.06 7.59 6.00
N HIS A 88 -4.69 7.78 4.74
CA HIS A 88 -3.30 7.71 4.30
C HIS A 88 -2.96 8.88 3.40
N GLU A 89 -1.67 9.13 3.25
CA GLU A 89 -1.15 10.03 2.23
C GLU A 89 -1.46 9.51 0.83
N TYR A 90 -1.88 10.41 -0.07
CA TYR A 90 -2.01 10.06 -1.48
C TYR A 90 -0.63 9.96 -2.15
N VAL A 91 -0.42 8.81 -2.77
CA VAL A 91 0.72 8.49 -3.62
C VAL A 91 0.19 8.16 -5.01
N GLY A 92 0.76 8.79 -6.03
CA GLY A 92 0.35 8.58 -7.42
C GLY A 92 0.80 7.21 -7.94
N PRO A 93 0.19 6.72 -9.04
CA PRO A 93 0.67 5.52 -9.70
C PRO A 93 2.11 5.70 -10.20
N LEU A 94 2.83 4.60 -10.38
CA LEU A 94 4.12 4.63 -11.06
C LEU A 94 3.91 5.08 -12.52
N PRO A 95 4.54 6.18 -12.97
CA PRO A 95 4.29 6.72 -14.30
C PRO A 95 4.87 5.85 -15.41
N ILE A 96 6.07 5.26 -15.20
CA ILE A 96 6.81 4.44 -16.19
C ILE A 96 7.75 3.48 -15.44
N TYR A 97 7.92 2.25 -15.93
CA TYR A 97 8.95 1.30 -15.47
C TYR A 97 10.33 1.63 -16.03
N SER A 98 10.89 2.75 -15.61
CA SER A 98 12.29 3.03 -15.89
C SER A 98 13.21 2.13 -15.05
N ILE A 99 14.46 1.97 -15.49
CA ILE A 99 15.50 1.26 -14.73
C ILE A 99 15.63 1.80 -13.31
N GLY A 100 15.56 3.13 -13.16
CA GLY A 100 15.59 3.78 -11.84
C GLY A 100 14.39 3.37 -10.97
N THR A 101 13.22 3.20 -11.59
CA THR A 101 12.01 2.74 -10.91
C THR A 101 12.15 1.28 -10.46
N LEU A 102 12.65 0.40 -11.32
CA LEU A 102 12.92 -1.00 -10.98
C LEU A 102 13.94 -1.11 -9.86
N LYS A 103 15.06 -0.39 -9.94
CA LYS A 103 16.07 -0.30 -8.86
C LYS A 103 15.45 0.13 -7.55
N ALA A 104 14.58 1.14 -7.56
CA ALA A 104 13.90 1.61 -6.36
C ALA A 104 12.97 0.54 -5.78
N ILE A 105 12.18 -0.15 -6.61
CA ILE A 105 11.32 -1.26 -6.20
C ILE A 105 12.14 -2.38 -5.53
N PHE A 106 13.20 -2.86 -6.19
CA PHE A 106 14.08 -3.89 -5.63
C PHE A 106 14.76 -3.42 -4.33
N GLY A 107 15.13 -2.15 -4.24
CA GLY A 107 15.63 -1.55 -3.00
C GLY A 107 14.62 -1.58 -1.86
N LEU A 108 13.31 -1.43 -2.13
CA LEU A 108 12.27 -1.59 -1.11
C LEU A 108 12.13 -3.05 -0.68
N ILE A 109 12.21 -3.99 -1.62
CA ILE A 109 12.13 -5.43 -1.33
C ILE A 109 13.31 -5.84 -0.43
N GLY A 110 14.54 -5.42 -0.75
CA GLY A 110 15.72 -5.68 0.08
C GLY A 110 15.55 -5.13 1.50
N LYS A 111 15.13 -3.86 1.64
CA LYS A 111 14.86 -3.24 2.95
C LYS A 111 13.77 -3.96 3.75
N ALA A 112 12.73 -4.46 3.09
CA ALA A 112 11.71 -5.27 3.74
C ALA A 112 12.31 -6.60 4.24
N SER A 113 13.09 -7.27 3.39
CA SER A 113 13.75 -8.55 3.70
C SER A 113 14.68 -8.45 4.90
N GLU A 114 15.49 -7.40 4.98
CA GLU A 114 16.39 -7.11 6.11
C GLU A 114 15.64 -6.99 7.44
N LYS A 115 14.34 -6.65 7.39
CA LYS A 115 13.44 -6.56 8.53
C LYS A 115 12.58 -7.81 8.72
N GLY A 116 12.81 -8.87 7.95
CA GLY A 116 12.06 -10.13 8.00
C GLY A 116 10.69 -10.08 7.32
N TYR A 117 10.48 -9.12 6.41
CA TYR A 117 9.22 -8.93 5.69
C TYR A 117 9.35 -9.30 4.21
N MET A 118 8.25 -9.81 3.65
CA MET A 118 8.08 -10.03 2.22
C MET A 118 7.03 -9.07 1.68
N LEU A 119 7.25 -8.53 0.48
CA LEU A 119 6.29 -7.67 -0.21
C LEU A 119 5.64 -8.44 -1.37
N ASP A 120 4.33 -8.28 -1.55
CA ASP A 120 3.62 -8.74 -2.74
C ASP A 120 4.07 -7.91 -3.96
N ILE A 121 4.87 -8.54 -4.83
CA ILE A 121 5.51 -7.90 -5.98
C ILE A 121 4.50 -7.76 -7.12
N LYS A 122 3.51 -6.88 -6.92
CA LYS A 122 2.59 -6.43 -7.96
C LYS A 122 2.86 -4.97 -8.25
N PRO A 123 3.04 -4.58 -9.52
CA PRO A 123 3.35 -3.19 -9.83
C PRO A 123 2.31 -2.18 -9.33
N SER A 124 1.04 -2.58 -9.22
CA SER A 124 -0.05 -1.78 -8.63
C SER A 124 0.12 -1.51 -7.13
N ASN A 125 0.96 -2.27 -6.43
CA ASN A 125 1.28 -2.07 -5.02
C ASN A 125 2.40 -1.05 -4.82
N PHE A 126 2.93 -0.45 -5.89
CA PHE A 126 3.95 0.58 -5.80
C PHE A 126 3.43 1.90 -6.38
N GLY A 127 3.86 3.00 -5.77
CA GLY A 127 3.49 4.34 -6.19
C GLY A 127 4.66 5.29 -6.12
N ARG A 128 4.47 6.49 -6.69
CA ARG A 128 5.46 7.55 -6.67
C ARG A 128 4.93 8.81 -6.01
N LYS A 129 5.75 9.38 -5.12
CA LYS A 129 5.56 10.72 -4.56
C LYS A 129 6.86 11.51 -4.70
N GLY A 130 6.86 12.49 -5.61
CA GLY A 130 8.08 13.21 -6.01
C GLY A 130 9.14 12.24 -6.54
N LYS A 131 10.31 12.20 -5.88
CA LYS A 131 11.42 11.29 -6.22
C LYS A 131 11.36 9.94 -5.50
N ARG A 132 10.44 9.75 -4.55
CA ARG A 132 10.34 8.52 -3.74
C ARG A 132 9.39 7.51 -4.38
N VAL A 133 9.82 6.26 -4.46
CA VAL A 133 8.95 5.10 -4.66
C VAL A 133 8.51 4.60 -3.30
N LEU A 134 7.22 4.32 -3.17
CA LEU A 134 6.59 3.86 -1.93
C LEU A 134 5.79 2.59 -2.20
N TYR A 135 5.64 1.76 -1.17
CA TYR A 135 4.83 0.55 -1.21
C TYR A 135 3.45 0.81 -0.59
N LEU A 136 2.39 0.49 -1.32
CA LEU A 136 1.02 0.95 -1.09
C LEU A 136 0.10 -0.09 -0.44
N ASP A 137 0.50 -1.37 -0.42
CA ASP A 137 -0.33 -2.48 0.03
C ASP A 137 0.15 -3.11 1.34
N GLU A 138 -0.35 -2.62 2.48
CA GLU A 138 0.03 -3.13 3.80
C GLU A 138 -0.38 -4.59 4.05
N TYR A 139 -1.43 -5.08 3.38
CA TYR A 139 -1.85 -6.49 3.50
C TYR A 139 -1.02 -7.42 2.61
N GLY A 140 -0.31 -6.87 1.63
CA GLY A 140 0.71 -7.59 0.87
C GLY A 140 2.04 -7.69 1.61
N ILE A 141 2.12 -7.32 2.89
CA ILE A 141 3.32 -7.48 3.72
C ILE A 141 3.20 -8.81 4.48
N GLY A 142 3.92 -9.82 4.00
CA GLY A 142 4.08 -11.10 4.67
C GLY A 142 5.20 -11.08 5.70
N LYS A 143 5.16 -12.03 6.65
CA LYS A 143 6.29 -12.34 7.54
C LYS A 143 6.97 -13.61 7.08
N GLY A 144 8.29 -13.58 7.01
CA GLY A 144 9.09 -14.74 6.62
C GLY A 144 10.32 -14.30 5.85
N PRO A 145 11.41 -15.08 5.90
CA PRO A 145 12.56 -14.82 5.04
C PRO A 145 12.15 -14.98 3.57
N LEU A 146 12.62 -14.08 2.71
CA LEU A 146 12.66 -14.36 1.29
C LEU A 146 13.54 -15.60 1.09
N PRO A 147 13.10 -16.59 0.29
CA PRO A 147 13.94 -17.72 -0.07
C PRO A 147 15.30 -17.22 -0.60
N PRO A 148 16.45 -17.73 -0.11
CA PRO A 148 17.78 -17.23 -0.47
C PRO A 148 18.07 -17.22 -1.98
N ASP A 149 17.55 -18.23 -2.68
CA ASP A 149 17.54 -18.40 -4.12
C ASP A 149 16.87 -17.24 -4.87
N LEU A 150 15.74 -16.74 -4.35
CA LEU A 150 15.02 -15.62 -4.97
C LEU A 150 15.81 -14.31 -4.88
N LEU A 151 16.53 -14.09 -3.77
CA LEU A 151 17.39 -12.91 -3.60
C LEU A 151 18.58 -12.94 -4.56
N GLU A 152 19.18 -14.11 -4.78
CA GLU A 152 20.22 -14.28 -5.80
C GLU A 152 19.70 -14.00 -7.21
N ASP A 153 18.54 -14.53 -7.55
CA ASP A 153 17.97 -14.38 -8.90
C ASP A 153 17.54 -12.94 -9.19
N ILE A 154 16.97 -12.25 -8.20
CA ILE A 154 16.70 -10.81 -8.30
C ILE A 154 18.01 -10.03 -8.52
N ASN A 155 19.07 -10.35 -7.77
CA ASN A 155 20.37 -9.69 -7.93
C ASN A 155 21.00 -9.97 -9.30
N LYS A 156 20.92 -11.20 -9.80
CA LYS A 156 21.38 -11.60 -11.14
C LYS A 156 20.58 -10.86 -12.21
N PHE A 157 19.26 -10.81 -12.09
CA PHE A 157 18.39 -10.09 -13.02
C PHE A 157 18.69 -8.59 -13.05
N VAL A 158 18.86 -7.95 -11.88
CA VAL A 158 19.22 -6.53 -11.80
C VAL A 158 20.59 -6.28 -12.44
N LYS A 159 21.61 -7.10 -12.14
CA LYS A 159 22.93 -6.98 -12.77
C LYS A 159 22.86 -7.16 -14.29
N PHE A 160 22.07 -8.12 -14.77
CA PHE A 160 21.90 -8.41 -16.19
C PHE A 160 21.14 -7.29 -16.93
N ALA A 161 20.02 -6.84 -16.37
CA ALA A 161 19.24 -5.72 -16.89
C ALA A 161 20.10 -4.45 -16.96
N LEU A 162 20.94 -4.20 -15.94
CA LEU A 162 21.85 -3.07 -15.95
C LEU A 162 22.94 -3.19 -17.02
N ARG A 163 23.56 -4.37 -17.18
CA ARG A 163 24.57 -4.61 -18.23
C ARG A 163 24.04 -4.39 -19.64
N LYS A 164 22.84 -4.91 -19.96
CA LYS A 164 22.25 -4.73 -21.30
C LYS A 164 21.91 -3.28 -21.63
N LEU A 165 21.75 -2.43 -20.61
CA LEU A 165 21.37 -1.03 -20.78
C LEU A 165 22.56 -0.07 -20.87
N THR A 166 23.73 -0.46 -20.33
CA THR A 166 24.99 0.27 -20.57
C THR A 166 25.46 0.12 -22.02
N ILE A 167 25.27 -1.06 -22.61
CA ILE A 167 25.66 -1.35 -24.00
C ILE A 167 24.85 -0.53 -25.01
N LYS A 168 23.58 -0.22 -24.72
CA LYS A 168 22.72 0.62 -25.59
C LYS A 168 23.04 2.13 -25.58
N ARG A 169 23.91 2.61 -24.69
CA ARG A 169 24.31 4.03 -24.60
C ARG A 169 25.70 4.31 -25.19
N ALA A 170 26.42 3.28 -25.62
CA ALA A 170 27.78 3.38 -26.14
C ALA A 170 27.86 3.05 -27.65
N GLY A 171 26.73 3.15 -28.36
CA GLY A 171 26.63 2.98 -29.82
C GLY A 171 25.89 4.16 -30.43
#